data_AF-A0A8J3VYZ4-F1
#
_entry.id   AF-A0A8J3VYZ4-F1
#
_cell.length_a   1.000
_cell.length_b   1.000
_cell.length_c   1.000
_cell.angle_alpha   90.00
_cell.angle_beta   90.00
_cell.angle_gamma   90.00
#
_symmetry.space_group_name_H-M   'P 1'
#
loop_
_entity.id
_entity.type
_entity.pdbx_description
1 polymer ?
#
loop_
_entity_poly.entity_id
_entity_poly.type
_entity_poly.pdbx_seq_one_letter_code
_entity_poly.pdbx_strand_id
1 'polypeptide(L)' 'MKTVIDLDTELTEAAAEVLGTKTKKETIHAALRAAVDAARRKRERQQRLINSLGSPDIADDEVMDGAWR' A
#
# COMPACT_ATOMS: atom_id res chain seq x y z
N MET A 1 -6.18 17.31 14.53
CA MET A 1 -4.79 17.84 14.62
C MET A 1 -4.41 18.42 13.26
N LYS A 2 -3.77 19.59 13.22
CA LYS A 2 -3.26 20.18 11.99
C LYS A 2 -1.74 20.01 12.00
N THR A 3 -1.21 19.43 10.94
CA THR A 3 0.22 19.23 10.75
C THR A 3 0.62 20.00 9.50
N VAL A 4 1.75 20.71 9.56
CA VAL A 4 2.36 21.37 8.41
C VAL A 4 3.45 20.44 7.89
N ILE A 5 3.34 20.06 6.62
CA ILE A 5 4.28 19.20 5.91
C ILE A 5 4.47 19.78 4.51
N ASP A 6 5.68 19.65 3.98
CA ASP A 6 5.91 19.91 2.56
C ASP A 6 5.51 18.70 1.74
N LEU A 7 4.81 18.95 0.64
CA LEU A 7 4.31 17.94 -0.27
C LEU A 7 4.72 18.30 -1.69
N ASP A 8 5.13 17.28 -2.43
CA ASP A 8 5.24 17.39 -3.88
C ASP A 8 3.84 17.68 -4.46
N THR A 9 3.72 18.85 -5.08
CA THR A 9 2.42 19.34 -5.57
C THR A 9 1.97 18.59 -6.80
N GLU A 10 2.90 18.28 -7.71
CA GLU A 10 2.60 17.55 -8.96
C GLU A 10 2.17 16.13 -8.63
N LEU A 11 2.89 15.45 -7.72
CA LEU A 11 2.51 14.12 -7.27
C LEU A 11 1.16 14.11 -6.55
N THR A 12 0.88 15.14 -5.75
CA THR A 12 -0.40 15.26 -5.04
C THR A 12 -1.56 15.45 -6.02
N GLU A 13 -1.36 16.19 -7.11
CA GLU A 13 -2.37 16.39 -8.14
C GLU A 13 -2.62 15.12 -8.95
N ALA A 14 -1.56 14.44 -9.37
CA ALA A 14 -1.67 13.13 -10.03
C ALA A 14 -2.40 12.10 -9.15
N ALA A 15 -2.08 12.07 -7.85
CA ALA A 15 -2.78 11.21 -6.90
C ALA A 15 -4.25 11.60 -6.76
N ALA A 16 -4.58 12.90 -6.80
CA ALA A 16 -5.95 13.37 -6.69
C ALA A 16 -6.81 12.91 -7.88
N GLU A 17 -6.25 12.93 -9.09
CA GLU A 17 -6.90 12.44 -10.31
C GLU A 17 -7.16 10.93 -10.22
N VAL A 18 -6.13 10.14 -9.89
CA VAL A 18 -6.23 8.68 -9.77
C VAL A 18 -7.23 8.27 -8.68
N LEU A 19 -7.25 8.99 -7.56
CA LEU A 19 -8.11 8.69 -6.41
C LEU A 19 -9.49 9.37 -6.50
N GLY A 20 -9.75 10.21 -7.50
CA GLY A 20 -11.00 10.94 -7.68
C GLY A 20 -11.33 11.91 -6.53
N THR A 21 -10.31 12.50 -5.91
CA THR A 21 -10.47 13.40 -4.75
C THR A 21 -10.42 14.88 -5.14
N LYS A 22 -11.03 15.75 -4.34
CA LYS A 22 -11.18 17.18 -4.70
C LYS A 22 -10.26 18.11 -3.90
N THR A 23 -9.81 17.67 -2.73
CA THR A 23 -8.97 18.48 -1.85
C THR A 23 -7.69 17.73 -1.48
N LYS A 24 -6.58 18.45 -1.29
CA LYS A 24 -5.30 17.86 -0.85
C LYS A 24 -5.46 16.99 0.41
N LYS A 25 -6.30 17.42 1.37
CA LYS A 25 -6.62 16.65 2.58
C LYS A 25 -7.30 15.31 2.26
N GLU A 26 -8.30 15.33 1.39
CA GLU A 26 -8.96 14.10 0.93
C GLU A 26 -7.97 13.18 0.23
N THR A 27 -7.14 13.73 -0.67
CA THR A 27 -6.12 12.97 -1.40
C THR A 27 -5.16 12.28 -0.44
N ILE A 28 -4.60 13.01 0.53
CA ILE A 28 -3.66 12.46 1.53
C ILE A 28 -4.34 11.34 2.32
N HIS A 29 -5.55 11.57 2.83
CA HIS A 29 -6.26 10.55 3.60
C HIS A 29 -6.63 9.31 2.77
N ALA A 30 -7.02 9.50 1.50
CA ALA A 30 -7.33 8.40 0.59
C ALA A 30 -6.07 7.60 0.24
N ALA A 31 -4.94 8.28 -0.05
CA ALA A 31 -3.66 7.65 -0.33
C ALA A 31 -3.16 6.82 0.85
N LEU A 32 -3.24 7.35 2.08
CA LEU A 32 -2.84 6.62 3.28
C LEU A 32 -3.69 5.35 3.50
N ARG A 33 -5.02 5.44 3.29
CA ARG A 33 -5.90 4.26 3.36
C ARG A 33 -5.53 3.23 2.29
N ALA A 34 -5.35 3.68 1.05
CA ALA A 34 -4.97 2.82 -0.06
C ALA A 34 -3.65 2.08 0.19
N ALA A 35 -2.66 2.75 0.78
CA ALA A 35 -1.38 2.14 1.17
C ALA A 35 -1.55 1.06 2.25
N VAL A 36 -2.34 1.35 3.30
CA VAL A 36 -2.66 0.36 4.35
C VAL A 36 -3.41 -0.84 3.78
N ASP A 37 -4.40 -0.61 2.93
CA ASP A 37 -5.20 -1.68 2.31
C ASP A 37 -4.38 -2.51 1.32
N ALA A 38 -3.44 -1.89 0.60
CA ALA A 38 -2.48 -2.62 -0.23
C ALA A 38 -1.59 -3.54 0.61
N ALA A 39 -1.06 -3.04 1.74
CA ALA A 39 -0.24 -3.83 2.65
C ALA A 39 -1.04 -4.99 3.28
N ARG A 40 -2.29 -4.75 3.70
CA ARG A 40 -3.19 -5.81 4.21
C ARG A 40 -3.45 -6.87 3.16
N ARG A 41 -3.80 -6.47 1.94
CA ARG A 41 -4.02 -7.41 0.83
C ARG A 41 -2.75 -8.21 0.47
N LYS A 42 -1.54 -7.62 0.58
CA LYS A 42 -0.28 -8.36 0.40
C LYS A 42 -0.15 -9.47 1.45
N ARG A 43 -0.34 -9.13 2.74
CA ARG A 43 -0.27 -10.10 3.84
C ARG A 43 -1.33 -11.20 3.73
N GLU A 44 -2.57 -10.85 3.40
CA GLU A 44 -3.63 -11.84 3.21
C GLU A 44 -3.32 -12.80 2.05
N ARG A 45 -2.76 -12.30 0.95
CA ARG A 45 -2.30 -13.16 -0.16
C ARG A 45 -1.15 -14.07 0.28
N GLN A 46 -0.16 -13.54 0.99
CA GLN A 46 0.95 -14.34 1.55
C GLN A 46 0.40 -15.45 2.47
N GLN A 47 -0.47 -15.11 3.41
CA GLN A 47 -1.06 -16.08 4.32
C GLN A 47 -1.86 -17.16 3.59
N ARG A 48 -2.67 -16.77 2.59
CA ARG A 48 -3.38 -17.76 1.76
C ARG A 48 -2.42 -18.68 1.02
N LEU A 49 -1.34 -18.14 0.47
CA LEU A 49 -0.33 -18.91 -0.26
C LEU A 49 0.36 -19.93 0.65
N ILE A 50 0.79 -19.50 1.84
CA ILE A 50 1.37 -20.36 2.88
C ILE A 50 0.39 -21.48 3.24
N ASN A 51 -0.87 -21.12 3.50
CA ASN A 51 -1.91 -22.08 3.88
C ASN A 51 -2.26 -23.05 2.73
N SER A 52 -2.16 -22.62 1.46
CA SER A 52 -2.52 -23.44 0.31
C SER A 52 -1.40 -24.35 -0.18
N LEU A 53 -0.14 -23.93 -0.06
CA LEU A 53 1.01 -24.66 -0.57
C LEU A 53 1.68 -25.54 0.51
N GLY A 54 1.32 -25.38 1.78
CA GLY A 54 1.77 -26.24 2.89
C GLY A 54 3.29 -26.25 3.12
N SER A 55 4.05 -25.39 2.43
CA SER A 55 5.51 -25.40 2.46
C SER A 55 6.03 -24.23 3.34
N PRO A 56 6.87 -24.52 4.36
CA PRO A 56 7.45 -23.51 5.25
C PRO A 56 8.30 -22.44 4.53
N ASP A 57 8.89 -22.76 3.38
CA ASP A 57 9.80 -21.86 2.65
C ASP A 57 9.11 -20.62 2.05
N ILE A 58 7.78 -20.67 1.87
CA ILE A 58 6.99 -19.58 1.28
C ILE A 58 6.51 -18.59 2.35
N ALA A 59 6.70 -18.94 3.63
CA ALA A 59 6.43 -18.08 4.77
C ALA A 59 7.61 -17.18 5.13
N ASP A 60 8.77 -17.38 4.49
CA ASP A 60 9.96 -16.58 4.72
C ASP A 60 9.92 -15.26 3.93
N ASP A 61 9.87 -14.15 4.65
CA ASP A 61 9.82 -12.81 4.06
C ASP A 61 11.09 -12.48 3.24
N GLU A 62 12.27 -13.04 3.55
CA GLU A 62 13.51 -12.82 2.76
C GLU A 62 13.46 -13.54 1.40
N VAL A 63 12.92 -14.76 1.36
CA VAL A 63 12.74 -15.53 0.12
C VAL A 63 11.72 -14.86 -0.79
N MET A 64 10.67 -14.29 -0.21
CA MET A 64 9.57 -13.70 -0.97
C MET A 64 9.85 -12.27 -1.45
N ASP A 65 10.67 -11.48 -0.76
CA ASP A 65 11.04 -10.12 -1.25
C ASP A 65 11.86 -10.18 -2.56
N GLY A 66 12.59 -11.27 -2.80
CA GLY A 66 13.30 -11.52 -4.06
C GLY A 66 12.40 -11.91 -5.24
N ALA A 67 11.21 -12.45 -4.98
CA ALA A 67 10.30 -12.97 -6.00
C ALA A 67 9.37 -11.90 -6.62
N TRP A 68 9.25 -10.72 -6.00
CA TRP A 68 8.31 -9.66 -6.40
C TRP A 68 8.99 -8.33 -6.78
N ARG A 69 10.25 -8.37 -7.24
CA ARG A 69 10.85 -7.23 -7.98
C ARG A 69 10.29 -7.14 -9.39
#